data_AF-A0A365R0Y1-F1
#
_entry.id   AF-A0A365R0Y1-F1
#
_cell.length_a   1.000
_cell.length_b   1.000
_cell.length_c   1.000
_cell.angle_alpha   90.00
_cell.angle_beta   90.00
_cell.angle_gamma   90.00
#
_symmetry.space_group_name_H-M   'P 1'
#
loop_
_entity.id
_entity.type
_entity.pdbx_description
1 polymer ?
#
loop_
_entity_poly.entity_id
_entity_poly.type
_entity_poly.pdbx_seq_one_letter_code
_entity_poly.pdbx_strand_id
1 'polypeptide(L)'
;MPRIKVKAEPLFDVERRDTLSLHTITRYDRNARRPSTPILIGKYVVGRRPLPDSVHTEYLILDGTEIAHRQISIPDEGNCADAIKRLRDAKRAADVEASKAIDKAKKRGKTRAAATQEVA
;
A
#
# COMPACT_ATOMS: atom_id res chain seq x y z
N MET A 1 -30.05 -51.84 -34.58
CA MET A 1 -29.09 -52.51 -33.66
C MET A 1 -29.03 -51.72 -32.35
N PRO A 2 -29.01 -52.39 -31.18
CA PRO A 2 -29.31 -51.76 -29.89
C PRO A 2 -28.08 -51.05 -29.32
N ARG A 3 -28.27 -49.85 -28.74
CA ARG A 3 -27.25 -49.15 -27.96
C ARG A 3 -27.11 -49.84 -26.60
N ILE A 4 -26.04 -50.61 -26.44
CA ILE A 4 -25.66 -51.20 -25.14
C ILE A 4 -25.33 -50.06 -24.19
N LYS A 5 -26.18 -49.83 -23.17
CA LYS A 5 -25.88 -48.94 -22.05
C LYS A 5 -25.12 -49.75 -21.00
N VAL A 6 -23.79 -49.70 -21.06
CA VAL A 6 -22.96 -50.22 -19.96
C VAL A 6 -23.06 -49.21 -18.82
N LYS A 7 -23.79 -49.57 -17.76
CA LYS A 7 -23.64 -48.93 -16.45
C LYS A 7 -22.38 -49.50 -15.82
N ALA A 8 -21.23 -48.88 -16.10
CA ALA A 8 -20.03 -49.13 -15.31
C ALA A 8 -20.12 -48.27 -14.04
N GLU A 9 -20.30 -48.91 -12.90
CA GLU A 9 -20.06 -48.28 -11.61
C GLU A 9 -18.58 -47.88 -11.54
N PRO A 10 -18.23 -46.64 -11.12
CA PRO A 10 -16.83 -46.27 -10.99
C PRO A 10 -16.27 -46.97 -9.74
N LEU A 11 -15.62 -48.12 -9.98
CA LEU A 11 -14.58 -48.68 -9.11
C LEU A 11 -13.47 -47.63 -9.03
N PHE A 12 -13.36 -46.95 -7.89
CA PHE A 12 -12.41 -45.90 -7.49
C PHE A 12 -11.29 -45.43 -8.46
N ASP A 13 -11.11 -44.11 -8.43
CA ASP A 13 -9.92 -43.32 -8.77
C ASP A 13 -9.58 -43.14 -10.26
N VAL A 14 -10.29 -42.21 -10.90
CA VAL A 14 -9.85 -41.63 -12.17
C VAL A 14 -8.93 -40.45 -11.85
N GLU A 15 -7.61 -40.68 -11.96
CA GLU A 15 -6.61 -39.62 -12.06
C GLU A 15 -7.02 -38.62 -13.17
N ARG A 16 -7.60 -37.48 -12.78
CA ARG A 16 -7.83 -36.35 -13.68
C ARG A 16 -6.48 -35.73 -14.02
N ARG A 17 -5.94 -36.07 -15.19
CA ARG A 17 -4.59 -35.65 -15.62
C ARG A 17 -4.46 -34.25 -16.24
N ASP A 18 -5.54 -33.53 -16.56
CA ASP A 18 -5.40 -32.36 -17.46
C ASP A 18 -6.15 -31.07 -17.07
N THR A 19 -6.19 -30.70 -15.79
CA THR A 19 -6.31 -29.27 -15.41
C THR A 19 -5.46 -28.97 -14.18
N LEU A 20 -4.58 -27.96 -14.28
CA LEU A 20 -3.83 -27.42 -13.14
C LEU A 20 -4.80 -26.91 -12.07
N SER A 21 -5.09 -27.73 -11.06
CA SER A 21 -5.83 -27.30 -9.87
C SER A 21 -4.84 -26.73 -8.85
N LEU A 22 -4.40 -25.48 -9.08
CA LEU A 22 -3.73 -24.70 -8.04
C LEU A 22 -4.78 -24.24 -7.02
N HIS A 23 -5.22 -25.16 -6.17
CA HIS A 23 -6.05 -24.81 -5.02
C HIS A 23 -5.18 -24.80 -3.76
N THR A 24 -4.31 -23.79 -3.65
CA THR A 24 -3.55 -23.58 -2.43
C THR A 24 -4.47 -22.96 -1.38
N ILE A 25 -5.16 -23.80 -0.60
CA ILE A 25 -5.98 -23.35 0.53
C ILE A 25 -5.04 -22.89 1.64
N THR A 26 -4.75 -21.59 1.70
CA THR A 26 -4.06 -21.01 2.86
C THR A 26 -5.08 -20.88 3.99
N ARG A 27 -5.03 -21.81 4.96
CA ARG A 27 -5.90 -21.75 6.14
C ARG A 27 -5.48 -20.56 7.01
N TYR A 28 -6.36 -19.57 7.11
CA TYR A 28 -6.19 -18.43 8.00
C TYR A 28 -6.45 -18.87 9.44
N ASP A 29 -5.40 -18.90 10.26
CA ASP A 29 -5.56 -18.97 11.71
C ASP A 29 -5.64 -17.56 12.28
N ARG A 30 -6.84 -17.15 12.70
CA ARG A 30 -7.10 -15.84 13.29
C ARG A 30 -6.31 -15.61 14.59
N ASN A 31 -6.01 -16.67 15.34
CA ASN A 31 -5.41 -16.57 16.68
C ASN A 31 -3.89 -16.77 16.66
N ALA A 32 -3.32 -17.23 15.56
CA ALA A 32 -1.88 -17.36 15.42
C ALA A 32 -1.19 -15.98 15.51
N ARG A 33 -0.18 -15.86 16.37
CA ARG A 33 0.61 -14.63 16.49
C ARG A 33 1.39 -14.39 15.21
N ARG A 34 1.00 -13.36 14.46
CA ARG A 34 1.64 -13.00 13.20
C ARG A 34 2.85 -12.10 13.44
N PRO A 35 3.92 -12.26 12.64
CA PRO A 35 5.11 -11.41 12.76
C PRO A 35 4.77 -9.96 12.38
N SER A 36 4.80 -9.09 13.39
CA SER A 36 4.66 -7.64 13.28
C SER A 36 6.00 -6.90 13.37
N THR A 37 7.10 -7.64 13.47
CA THR A 37 8.45 -7.08 13.56
C THR A 37 8.81 -6.40 12.24
N PRO A 38 9.38 -5.19 12.28
CA PRO A 38 9.85 -4.54 11.07
C PRO A 38 10.95 -5.38 10.39
N ILE A 39 11.02 -5.28 9.08
CA ILE A 39 12.05 -5.90 8.24
C ILE A 39 12.93 -4.81 7.62
N LEU A 40 14.18 -5.16 7.36
CA LEU A 40 15.11 -4.31 6.62
C LEU A 40 15.15 -4.79 5.17
N ILE A 41 14.95 -3.86 4.24
CA ILE A 41 15.09 -4.09 2.80
C ILE A 41 16.18 -3.13 2.32
N GLY A 42 17.38 -3.70 2.11
CA GLY A 42 18.58 -2.90 1.87
C GLY A 42 18.81 -1.93 3.02
N LYS A 43 18.73 -0.62 2.71
CA LYS A 43 18.86 0.46 3.71
C LYS A 43 17.54 0.95 4.32
N TYR A 44 16.40 0.41 3.89
CA TYR A 44 15.08 0.93 4.27
C TYR A 44 14.42 0.07 5.35
N VAL A 45 13.70 0.73 6.25
CA VAL A 45 12.91 0.06 7.29
C VAL A 45 11.48 -0.09 6.79
N VAL A 46 10.98 -1.32 6.79
CA VAL A 46 9.61 -1.63 6.41
C VAL A 46 8.89 -2.27 7.58
N GLY A 47 7.89 -1.56 8.11
CA GLY A 47 7.02 -2.05 9.15
C GLY A 47 6.09 -3.14 8.63
N ARG A 48 5.76 -4.12 9.49
CA ARG A 48 4.79 -5.18 9.17
C ARG A 48 3.58 -5.02 10.06
N ARG A 49 2.42 -4.86 9.44
CA ARG A 49 1.13 -4.76 10.11
C ARG A 49 0.19 -5.86 9.59
N PRO A 50 0.08 -6.98 10.31
CA PRO A 50 -0.95 -7.97 10.02
C PRO A 50 -2.34 -7.33 10.07
N LEU A 51 -3.14 -7.52 9.01
CA LEU A 51 -4.52 -7.04 9.01
C LEU A 51 -5.42 -7.99 9.83
N PRO A 52 -6.36 -7.45 10.63
CA PRO A 52 -7.37 -8.27 11.27
C PRO A 52 -8.26 -8.91 10.19
N ASP A 53 -8.65 -10.16 10.40
CA ASP A 53 -9.60 -10.89 9.54
C ASP A 53 -9.15 -11.11 8.10
N SER A 54 -7.86 -10.88 7.79
CA SER A 54 -7.29 -11.10 6.48
C SER A 54 -5.96 -11.86 6.56
N VAL A 55 -5.71 -12.69 5.55
CA VAL A 55 -4.43 -13.40 5.35
C VAL A 55 -3.30 -12.43 5.05
N HIS A 56 -3.63 -11.18 4.68
CA HIS A 56 -2.67 -10.22 4.17
C HIS A 56 -1.93 -9.48 5.29
N THR A 57 -0.69 -9.09 5.01
CA THR A 57 0.12 -8.24 5.88
C THR A 57 0.31 -6.93 5.15
N GLU A 58 -0.04 -5.82 5.78
CA GLU A 58 0.29 -4.49 5.28
C GLU A 58 1.76 -4.19 5.57
N TYR A 59 2.52 -3.88 4.54
CA TYR A 59 3.90 -3.43 4.61
C TYR A 59 3.93 -1.91 4.55
N LEU A 60 4.52 -1.31 5.58
CA LEU A 60 4.59 0.13 5.79
C LEU A 60 6.03 0.58 5.49
N ILE A 61 6.24 1.31 4.40
CA ILE A 61 7.56 1.85 4.06
C ILE A 61 7.80 3.08 4.93
N LEU A 62 8.86 3.06 5.75
CA LEU A 62 9.13 4.12 6.73
C LEU A 62 10.30 5.02 6.28
N ASP A 63 10.13 6.34 6.41
CA ASP A 63 11.20 7.35 6.35
C ASP A 63 11.33 7.97 7.75
N GLY A 64 12.12 7.34 8.62
CA GLY A 64 12.22 7.72 10.04
C GLY A 64 10.92 7.43 10.80
N THR A 65 10.21 8.48 11.22
CA THR A 65 8.94 8.38 11.96
C THR A 65 7.71 8.40 11.07
N GLU A 66 7.86 8.68 9.78
CA GLU A 66 6.75 8.83 8.85
C GLU A 66 6.57 7.63 7.93
N ILE A 67 5.32 7.40 7.54
CA ILE A 67 4.97 6.34 6.60
C ILE A 67 4.96 6.93 5.20
N ALA A 68 5.94 6.55 4.39
CA ALA A 68 6.05 6.96 2.99
C ALA A 68 5.01 6.30 2.09
N HIS A 69 4.76 5.00 2.29
CA HIS A 69 3.79 4.26 1.53
C HIS A 69 3.29 3.01 2.27
N ARG A 70 2.15 2.48 1.83
CA ARG A 70 1.55 1.26 2.36
C ARG A 70 1.15 0.34 1.22
N GLN A 71 1.47 -0.94 1.32
CA GLN A 71 1.12 -1.93 0.32
C GLN A 71 0.94 -3.32 0.92
N ILE A 72 0.26 -4.22 0.20
CA ILE A 72 -0.03 -5.58 0.67
C ILE A 72 1.10 -6.57 0.29
N SER A 73 1.80 -6.30 -0.81
CA SER A 73 2.96 -7.08 -1.25
C SER A 73 4.24 -6.65 -0.53
N ILE A 74 5.18 -7.58 -0.38
CA ILE A 74 6.52 -7.23 0.13
C ILE A 74 7.17 -6.28 -0.90
N PRO A 75 7.60 -5.07 -0.49
CA PRO A 75 8.27 -4.15 -1.40
C PRO A 75 9.71 -4.62 -1.69
N ASP A 76 10.20 -4.28 -2.86
CA ASP A 76 11.62 -4.29 -3.19
C ASP A 76 12.29 -2.95 -2.84
N GLU A 77 13.61 -2.91 -2.95
CA GLU A 77 14.41 -1.74 -2.59
C GLU A 77 14.13 -0.52 -3.50
N GLY A 78 13.82 -0.74 -4.78
CA GLY A 78 13.48 0.33 -5.72
C GLY A 78 12.15 0.99 -5.36
N ASN A 79 11.13 0.17 -5.09
CA ASN A 79 9.83 0.64 -4.61
C ASN A 79 9.93 1.44 -3.30
N CYS A 80 10.81 1.03 -2.38
CA CYS A 80 11.09 1.80 -1.16
C CYS A 80 11.71 3.17 -1.46
N ALA A 81 12.70 3.21 -2.36
CA ALA A 81 13.36 4.45 -2.76
C ALA A 81 12.39 5.46 -3.41
N ASP A 82 11.57 4.97 -4.34
CA ASP A 82 10.59 5.80 -5.03
C ASP A 82 9.49 6.32 -4.10
N ALA A 83 8.98 5.49 -3.19
CA ALA A 83 8.00 5.89 -2.19
C ALA A 83 8.51 7.05 -1.33
N ILE A 84 9.73 6.94 -0.82
CA ILE A 84 10.35 7.97 0.02
C ILE A 84 10.60 9.25 -0.78
N LYS A 85 11.08 9.12 -2.02
CA LYS A 85 11.27 10.27 -2.91
C LYS A 85 9.96 11.03 -3.11
N ARG A 86 8.87 10.32 -3.43
CA ARG A 86 7.54 10.91 -3.60
C ARG A 86 7.04 11.60 -2.34
N LEU A 87 7.25 11.02 -1.16
CA LEU A 87 6.89 11.68 0.10
C LEU A 87 7.65 13.00 0.29
N ARG A 88 8.95 13.00 0.03
CA ARG A 88 9.79 14.21 0.18
C ARG A 88 9.43 15.28 -0.84
N ASP A 89 9.13 14.89 -2.07
CA ASP A 89 8.70 15.81 -3.12
C ASP A 89 7.32 16.42 -2.80
N ALA A 90 6.39 15.63 -2.26
CA ALA A 90 5.09 16.13 -1.79
C ALA A 90 5.23 17.14 -0.66
N LYS A 91 6.14 16.90 0.31
CA LYS A 91 6.45 17.86 1.37
C LYS A 91 7.00 19.17 0.84
N ARG A 92 7.99 19.10 -0.06
CA ARG A 92 8.55 20.29 -0.71
C ARG A 92 7.50 21.09 -1.46
N ALA A 93 6.58 20.41 -2.15
CA ALA A 93 5.48 21.09 -2.83
C ALA A 93 4.56 21.82 -1.85
N ALA A 94 4.23 21.21 -0.71
CA ALA A 94 3.41 21.81 0.34
C ALA A 94 4.10 23.03 0.98
N ASP A 95 5.40 22.97 1.26
CA ASP A 95 6.18 24.10 1.78
C ASP A 95 6.20 25.30 0.82
N VAL A 96 6.34 25.03 -0.48
CA VAL A 96 6.30 26.07 -1.52
C VAL A 96 4.92 26.71 -1.60
N GLU A 97 3.85 25.92 -1.50
CA GLU A 97 2.48 26.43 -1.50
C GLU A 97 2.19 27.28 -0.26
N ALA A 98 2.62 26.83 0.92
CA ALA A 98 2.51 27.58 2.16
C ALA A 98 3.24 28.93 2.07
N SER A 99 4.46 28.93 1.54
CA SER A 99 5.24 30.16 1.33
C SER A 99 4.53 31.14 0.40
N LYS A 100 3.98 30.65 -0.72
CA LYS A 100 3.20 31.48 -1.66
C LYS A 100 1.94 32.06 -1.00
N ALA A 101 1.27 31.30 -0.15
CA ALA A 101 0.09 31.76 0.58
C ALA A 101 0.45 32.89 1.56
N ILE A 102 1.55 32.75 2.29
CA ILE A 102 2.07 33.78 3.22
C ILE A 102 2.44 35.05 2.44
N ASP A 103 3.16 34.93 1.32
CA ASP A 103 3.54 36.08 0.49
C ASP A 103 2.31 36.82 -0.06
N LYS A 104 1.29 36.07 -0.49
CA LYS A 104 0.02 36.64 -0.96
C LYS A 104 -0.71 37.38 0.15
N ALA A 105 -0.72 36.83 1.37
CA ALA A 105 -1.31 37.49 2.54
C ALA A 105 -0.56 38.78 2.89
N LYS A 106 0.78 38.75 2.90
CA LYS A 106 1.63 39.92 3.15
C LYS A 106 1.42 41.01 2.12
N LYS A 107 1.32 40.66 0.84
CA LYS A 107 1.00 41.61 -0.24
C LYS A 107 -0.37 42.26 -0.04
N ARG A 108 -1.42 41.48 0.25
CA ARG A 108 -2.77 42.00 0.53
C ARG A 108 -2.81 42.96 1.72
N GLY A 109 -2.06 42.65 2.79
CA GLY A 109 -1.95 43.54 3.96
C GLY A 109 -1.33 44.90 3.61
N LYS A 110 -0.27 44.90 2.80
CA LYS A 110 0.38 46.14 2.33
C LYS A 110 -0.53 46.99 1.44
N THR A 111 -1.29 46.37 0.52
CA THR A 111 -2.22 47.11 -0.35
C THR A 111 -3.35 47.75 0.45
N ARG A 112 -3.86 47.06 1.48
CA ARG A 112 -4.90 47.62 2.36
C ARG A 112 -4.38 48.77 3.21
N ALA A 113 -3.16 48.66 3.75
CA ALA A 113 -2.54 49.73 4.53
C ALA A 113 -2.26 50.98 3.68
N ALA A 114 -1.80 50.82 2.43
CA ALA A 114 -1.61 51.95 1.51
C ALA A 114 -2.94 52.64 1.16
N ALA A 115 -4.00 51.88 0.89
CA ALA A 115 -5.33 52.43 0.58
C ALA A 115 -5.99 53.15 1.76
N THR A 116 -5.59 52.85 3.01
CA THR A 116 -6.08 53.60 4.18
C THR A 116 -5.30 54.90 4.40
N GLN A 117 -4.10 55.01 3.84
CA GLN A 117 -3.24 56.19 4.00
C GLN A 117 -3.54 57.30 2.98
N GLU A 118 -4.09 56.97 1.81
CA GLU A 118 -4.49 57.96 0.79
C GLU A 118 -5.87 58.61 1.04
N VAL A 119 -6.59 58.19 2.09
CA VAL A 119 -7.93 58.71 2.44
C VAL A 119 -7.88 59.68 3.64
N ALA A 120 -6.68 59.96 4.18
CA ALA A 120 -6.47 60.84 5.34
C ALA A 120 -5.93 62.23 4.95
#